data_AF-A0A1F6FJY2-F1
#
_entry.id   AF-A0A1F6FJY2-F1
#
_cell.length_a   1.000
_cell.length_b   1.000
_cell.length_c   1.000
_cell.angle_alpha   90.00
_cell.angle_beta   90.00
_cell.angle_gamma   90.00
#
_symmetry.space_group_name_H-M   'P 1'
#
loop_
_entity.id
_entity.type
_entity.pdbx_description
1 polymer ?
#
loop_
_entity_poly.entity_id
_entity_poly.type
_entity_poly.pdbx_seq_one_letter_code
_entity_poly.pdbx_strand_id
1 'polypeptide(L)'
;MYTAQHTHHQALPATLSVLIYLQVNVRKRGDVMYDLLKRLLTICFIFFAVNTATADEVGYTAPGHGEYHHWYQMIQKQLGINDCCDDESRDCGPVEAYQDPGFEKDLIVLLENKKWYSAYKARKFYVNTPDGRAHVCRMPGFNHLGTPNGGFVFFCVFVPEWTS
;
A
#
# COMPACT_ATOMS: atom_id res chain seq x y z
N MET A 1 55.12 50.04 -66.86
CA MET A 1 55.33 48.63 -66.48
C MET A 1 54.52 48.34 -65.23
N TYR A 2 53.36 47.69 -65.38
CA TYR A 2 52.65 46.97 -64.30
C TYR A 2 51.78 45.91 -65.00
N THR A 3 52.12 44.64 -64.78
CA THR A 3 51.43 43.45 -65.29
C THR A 3 50.34 43.02 -64.32
N ALA A 4 49.09 42.98 -64.76
CA ALA A 4 47.98 42.40 -64.00
C ALA A 4 47.84 40.91 -64.35
N GLN A 5 48.10 40.03 -63.37
CA GLN A 5 47.80 38.60 -63.44
C GLN A 5 46.31 38.38 -63.13
N HIS A 6 45.56 37.84 -64.09
CA HIS A 6 44.25 37.25 -63.85
C HIS A 6 44.42 35.83 -63.32
N THR A 7 44.06 35.60 -62.05
CA THR A 7 43.97 34.28 -61.43
C THR A 7 42.61 33.65 -61.73
N HIS A 8 42.64 32.44 -62.31
CA HIS A 8 41.48 31.56 -62.45
C HIS A 8 41.05 31.03 -61.07
N HIS A 9 39.87 31.43 -60.58
CA HIS A 9 39.21 30.73 -59.49
C HIS A 9 38.61 29.41 -60.01
N GLN A 10 39.25 28.30 -59.68
CA GLN A 10 38.66 26.97 -59.85
C GLN A 10 37.57 26.77 -58.79
N ALA A 11 36.32 26.66 -59.23
CA ALA A 11 35.21 26.27 -58.39
C ALA A 11 35.37 24.79 -57.99
N LEU A 12 35.37 24.51 -56.68
CA LEU A 12 35.33 23.15 -56.14
C LEU A 12 34.00 22.48 -56.54
N PRO A 13 34.01 21.19 -56.92
CA PRO A 13 32.82 20.48 -57.36
C PRO A 13 31.84 20.24 -56.20
N ALA A 14 30.55 20.44 -56.48
CA ALA A 14 29.41 20.40 -55.56
C ALA A 14 29.17 19.04 -54.83
N THR A 15 30.02 18.04 -55.05
CA THR A 15 29.88 16.69 -54.49
C THR A 15 30.43 16.55 -53.08
N LEU A 16 31.38 17.40 -52.66
CA LEU A 16 31.93 17.36 -51.29
C LEU A 16 31.00 17.99 -50.22
N SER A 17 30.16 18.94 -50.61
CA SER A 17 29.26 19.65 -49.68
C SER A 17 28.11 18.76 -49.18
N VAL A 18 27.68 17.76 -49.97
CA VAL A 18 26.57 16.88 -49.62
C VAL A 18 26.97 15.83 -48.57
N LEU A 19 28.20 15.32 -48.63
CA LEU A 19 28.72 14.33 -47.67
C LEU A 19 28.94 14.92 -46.27
N ILE A 20 29.38 16.17 -46.16
CA ILE A 20 29.54 16.86 -44.86
C ILE A 20 28.16 17.17 -44.24
N TYR A 21 27.17 17.57 -45.06
CA TYR A 21 25.82 17.87 -44.58
C TYR A 21 25.09 16.62 -44.04
N LEU A 22 25.30 15.46 -44.65
CA LEU A 22 24.75 14.17 -44.18
C LEU A 22 25.40 13.70 -42.87
N GLN A 23 26.72 13.85 -42.71
CA GLN A 23 27.43 13.44 -41.49
C GLN A 23 27.05 14.28 -40.26
N VAL A 24 26.83 15.59 -40.43
CA VAL A 24 26.43 16.50 -39.33
C VAL A 24 25.00 16.25 -38.86
N ASN A 25 24.07 15.90 -39.78
CA ASN A 25 22.67 15.65 -39.43
C ASN A 25 22.44 14.31 -38.70
N VAL A 26 23.24 13.28 -38.98
CA VAL A 26 23.16 11.99 -38.27
C VAL A 26 23.69 12.11 -36.84
N ARG A 27 24.77 12.88 -36.63
CA ARG A 27 25.37 13.10 -35.31
C ARG A 27 24.47 13.92 -34.38
N LYS A 28 23.86 15.02 -34.88
CA LYS A 28 22.87 15.80 -34.12
C LYS A 28 21.63 15.01 -33.70
N ARG A 29 21.17 14.03 -34.50
CA ARG A 29 20.03 13.18 -34.12
C ARG A 29 20.38 12.18 -33.02
N GLY A 30 21.61 11.64 -33.02
CA GLY A 30 22.08 10.75 -31.96
C GLY A 30 22.15 11.42 -30.59
N ASP A 31 22.71 12.64 -30.55
CA ASP A 31 22.89 13.38 -29.31
C ASP A 31 21.56 13.81 -28.67
N VAL A 32 20.59 14.24 -29.49
CA VAL A 32 19.24 14.63 -29.02
C VAL A 32 18.45 13.42 -28.49
N MET A 33 18.56 12.27 -29.15
CA MET A 33 17.87 11.04 -28.73
C MET A 33 18.47 10.49 -27.42
N TYR A 34 19.80 10.58 -27.28
CA TYR A 34 20.51 10.19 -26.07
C TYR A 34 20.19 11.10 -24.87
N ASP A 35 20.08 12.42 -25.08
CA ASP A 35 19.67 13.36 -24.03
C ASP A 35 18.20 13.18 -23.61
N LEU A 36 17.30 12.89 -24.54
CA LEU A 36 15.91 12.54 -24.24
C LEU A 36 15.82 11.24 -23.42
N LEU A 37 16.57 10.22 -23.79
CA LEU A 37 16.60 8.94 -23.08
C LEU A 37 17.15 9.10 -21.65
N LYS A 38 18.22 9.88 -21.48
CA LYS A 38 18.77 10.20 -20.15
C LYS A 38 17.76 10.93 -19.27
N ARG A 39 17.09 11.96 -19.80
CA ARG A 39 16.07 12.71 -19.05
C ARG A 39 14.90 11.80 -18.62
N LEU A 40 14.44 10.91 -19.50
CA LEU A 40 13.39 9.95 -19.19
C LEU A 40 13.82 8.94 -18.11
N LEU A 41 15.03 8.40 -18.20
CA LEU A 41 15.59 7.50 -17.19
C LEU A 41 15.73 8.18 -15.81
N THR A 42 16.21 9.43 -15.78
CA THR A 42 16.30 10.20 -14.53
C THR A 42 14.93 10.48 -13.92
N ILE A 43 13.92 10.81 -14.73
CA ILE A 43 12.54 10.98 -14.26
C ILE A 43 12.01 9.66 -13.68
N CYS A 44 12.20 8.53 -14.36
CA CYS A 44 11.79 7.22 -13.86
C CYS A 44 12.49 6.86 -12.52
N PHE A 45 13.79 7.14 -12.39
CA PHE A 45 14.53 6.90 -11.15
C PHE A 45 14.04 7.77 -10.00
N ILE A 46 13.71 9.04 -10.26
CA ILE A 46 13.13 9.93 -9.25
C ILE A 46 11.76 9.39 -8.82
N PHE A 47 10.87 9.04 -9.77
CA PHE A 47 9.55 8.46 -9.46
C PHE A 47 9.63 7.14 -8.68
N PHE A 48 10.66 6.32 -8.92
CA PHE A 48 10.88 5.09 -8.16
C PHE A 48 11.37 5.37 -6.73
N ALA A 49 12.24 6.36 -6.55
CA ALA A 49 12.79 6.75 -5.25
C ALA A 49 11.76 7.42 -4.32
N VAL A 50 10.71 8.08 -4.85
CA VAL A 50 9.64 8.66 -4.00
C VAL A 50 8.59 7.64 -3.54
N ASN A 51 8.57 6.42 -4.09
CA ASN A 51 7.60 5.38 -3.72
C ASN A 51 8.11 4.41 -2.65
N THR A 52 9.35 4.57 -2.16
CA THR A 52 9.77 3.92 -0.92
C THR A 52 9.32 4.75 0.27
N ALA A 53 8.01 4.98 0.37
CA ALA A 53 7.40 5.41 1.62
C ALA A 53 7.64 4.28 2.63
N THR A 54 8.29 4.63 3.72
CA THR A 54 8.54 3.77 4.87
C THR A 54 7.22 3.15 5.32
N ALA A 55 7.15 1.83 5.29
CA ALA A 55 6.19 1.10 6.12
C ALA A 55 6.70 1.25 7.55
N ASP A 56 6.29 2.33 8.21
CA ASP A 56 6.40 2.40 9.66
C ASP A 56 5.60 1.21 10.21
N GLU A 57 6.24 0.36 11.00
CA GLU A 57 5.59 -0.65 11.84
C GLU A 57 4.82 0.08 12.95
N VAL A 58 3.80 0.84 12.58
CA VAL A 58 2.85 1.41 13.52
C VAL A 58 1.99 0.24 13.97
N GLY A 59 2.09 -0.10 15.26
CA GLY A 59 1.19 -1.05 15.90
C GLY A 59 -0.23 -0.71 15.50
N TYR A 60 -0.94 -1.69 14.92
CA TYR A 60 -2.31 -1.47 14.46
C TYR A 60 -3.19 -1.22 15.68
N THR A 61 -3.78 -0.02 15.76
CA THR A 61 -4.79 0.30 16.76
C THR A 61 -6.19 0.26 16.14
N ALA A 62 -7.04 -0.64 16.60
CA ALA A 62 -8.42 -0.77 16.23
C ALA A 62 -9.22 0.50 16.61
N PRO A 63 -10.17 0.94 15.76
CA PRO A 63 -11.11 1.98 16.12
C PRO A 63 -11.76 1.71 17.48
N GLY A 64 -11.91 2.73 18.31
CA GLY A 64 -12.55 2.60 19.63
C GLY A 64 -11.72 1.87 20.70
N HIS A 65 -10.47 1.43 20.43
CA HIS A 65 -9.60 0.83 21.44
C HIS A 65 -9.51 1.69 22.70
N GLY A 66 -9.07 2.94 22.56
CA GLY A 66 -8.89 3.84 23.71
C GLY A 66 -10.20 4.17 24.44
N GLU A 67 -11.33 4.17 23.74
CA GLU A 67 -12.64 4.47 24.31
C GLU A 67 -13.17 3.30 25.16
N TYR A 68 -12.99 2.07 24.68
CA TYR A 68 -13.56 0.87 25.31
C TYR A 68 -12.51 -0.01 26.01
N HIS A 69 -11.26 0.46 26.11
CA HIS A 69 -10.13 -0.30 26.65
C HIS A 69 -10.43 -0.96 28.01
N HIS A 70 -10.91 -0.15 28.96
CA HIS A 70 -11.26 -0.63 30.29
C HIS A 70 -12.43 -1.60 30.30
N TRP A 71 -13.38 -1.45 29.37
CA TRP A 71 -14.48 -2.39 29.23
C TRP A 71 -13.97 -3.77 28.76
N TYR A 72 -13.04 -3.81 27.80
CA TYR A 72 -12.40 -5.06 27.38
C TYR A 72 -11.66 -5.74 28.54
N GLN A 73 -10.89 -5.00 29.33
CA GLN A 73 -10.19 -5.56 30.49
C GLN A 73 -11.16 -6.13 31.54
N MET A 74 -12.26 -5.41 31.79
CA MET A 74 -13.30 -5.83 32.74
C MET A 74 -14.00 -7.11 32.28
N ILE A 75 -14.43 -7.16 31.02
CA ILE A 75 -15.17 -8.32 30.49
C ILE A 75 -14.28 -9.56 30.40
N GLN A 76 -13.01 -9.39 30.01
CA GLN A 76 -12.00 -10.46 30.03
C GLN A 76 -11.85 -11.06 31.44
N LYS A 77 -11.72 -10.20 32.46
CA LYS A 77 -11.65 -10.63 33.86
C LYS A 77 -12.92 -11.32 34.33
N GLN A 78 -14.10 -10.84 33.95
CA GLN A 78 -15.40 -11.43 34.32
C GLN A 78 -15.60 -12.81 33.69
N LEU A 79 -15.20 -12.97 32.43
CA LEU A 79 -15.32 -14.23 31.70
C LEU A 79 -14.17 -15.21 32.00
N GLY A 80 -13.14 -14.78 32.73
CA GLY A 80 -11.95 -15.59 33.02
C GLY A 80 -11.11 -15.89 31.78
N ILE A 81 -11.12 -14.99 30.80
CA ILE A 81 -10.37 -15.11 29.54
C ILE A 81 -9.28 -14.03 29.51
N ASN A 82 -8.05 -14.40 29.18
CA ASN A 82 -6.89 -13.49 29.21
C ASN A 82 -6.18 -13.40 27.86
N ASP A 83 -6.73 -14.03 26.83
CA ASP A 83 -6.11 -14.24 25.53
C ASP A 83 -6.94 -13.64 24.38
N CYS A 84 -7.89 -12.75 24.68
CA CYS A 84 -8.68 -12.07 23.66
C CYS A 84 -8.02 -10.76 23.23
N CYS A 85 -7.88 -9.81 24.17
CA CYS A 85 -7.20 -8.52 23.94
C CYS A 85 -5.93 -8.46 24.77
N ASP A 86 -4.85 -7.95 24.17
CA ASP A 86 -3.63 -7.59 24.87
C ASP A 86 -3.07 -6.29 24.30
N ASP A 87 -2.35 -5.52 25.13
CA ASP A 87 -1.85 -4.18 24.77
C ASP A 87 -0.72 -4.22 23.73
N GLU A 88 -0.23 -5.42 23.38
CA GLU A 88 0.99 -5.61 22.59
C GLU A 88 0.69 -6.12 21.16
N SER A 89 -0.29 -6.98 20.97
CA SER A 89 -0.45 -7.79 19.75
C SER A 89 -1.89 -7.96 19.27
N ARG A 90 -2.90 -7.84 20.14
CA ARG A 90 -4.31 -8.09 19.82
C ARG A 90 -5.17 -6.92 20.24
N ASP A 91 -5.53 -6.11 19.25
CA ASP A 91 -6.36 -4.95 19.52
C ASP A 91 -7.86 -5.23 19.33
N CYS A 92 -8.68 -4.53 20.11
CA CYS A 92 -10.11 -4.70 20.25
C CYS A 92 -10.84 -3.41 19.89
N GLY A 93 -11.79 -3.53 18.98
CA GLY A 93 -12.58 -2.40 18.50
C GLY A 93 -13.97 -2.84 18.04
N PRO A 94 -14.98 -1.95 18.10
CA PRO A 94 -16.26 -2.17 17.43
C PRO A 94 -16.08 -2.42 15.92
N VAL A 95 -17.07 -3.10 15.35
CA VAL A 95 -17.21 -3.28 13.90
C VAL A 95 -18.44 -2.54 13.37
N GLU A 96 -18.45 -2.23 12.08
CA GLU A 96 -19.57 -1.53 11.42
C GLU A 96 -20.79 -2.45 11.28
N ALA A 97 -20.57 -3.74 11.04
CA ALA A 97 -21.61 -4.76 10.97
C ALA A 97 -21.08 -6.14 11.37
N TYR A 98 -21.98 -6.98 11.84
CA TYR A 98 -21.72 -8.36 12.26
C TYR A 98 -22.80 -9.28 11.70
N GLN A 99 -22.39 -10.42 11.16
CA GLN A 99 -23.29 -11.50 10.74
C GLN A 99 -22.72 -12.84 11.18
N ASP A 100 -23.58 -13.65 11.80
CA ASP A 100 -23.30 -15.04 12.12
C ASP A 100 -24.13 -15.94 11.18
N PRO A 101 -23.59 -16.32 10.01
CA PRO A 101 -24.34 -17.08 9.02
C PRO A 101 -24.75 -18.48 9.49
N GLY A 102 -24.18 -19.03 10.56
CA GLY A 102 -24.59 -20.31 11.16
C GLY A 102 -24.37 -21.57 10.30
N PHE A 103 -24.02 -21.44 9.02
CA PHE A 103 -23.83 -22.57 8.08
C PHE A 103 -22.55 -23.37 8.34
N GLU A 104 -21.50 -22.70 8.82
CA GLU A 104 -20.33 -23.35 9.43
C GLU A 104 -20.22 -22.82 10.85
N LYS A 105 -20.03 -23.70 11.85
CA LYS A 105 -20.06 -23.36 13.29
C LYS A 105 -19.09 -22.24 13.70
N ASP A 106 -18.17 -21.88 12.81
CA ASP A 106 -17.01 -21.07 13.09
C ASP A 106 -16.85 -19.88 12.14
N LEU A 107 -17.74 -19.70 11.15
CA LEU A 107 -17.66 -18.59 10.20
C LEU A 107 -18.46 -17.39 10.72
N ILE A 108 -17.78 -16.26 10.90
CA ILE A 108 -18.40 -14.97 11.23
C ILE A 108 -18.00 -13.97 10.16
N VAL A 109 -18.94 -13.11 9.74
CA VAL A 109 -18.68 -12.04 8.76
C VAL A 109 -18.75 -10.69 9.46
N LEU A 110 -17.68 -9.91 9.31
CA LEU A 110 -17.49 -8.62 9.97
C LEU A 110 -17.26 -7.55 8.93
N LEU A 111 -17.93 -6.40 9.05
CA LEU A 111 -17.65 -5.23 8.23
C LEU A 111 -16.76 -4.27 9.01
N GLU A 112 -15.58 -3.98 8.48
CA GLU A 112 -14.67 -2.98 9.02
C GLU A 112 -13.98 -2.23 7.89
N ASN A 113 -13.90 -0.90 7.98
CA ASN A 113 -13.33 -0.06 6.93
C ASN A 113 -13.96 -0.35 5.57
N LYS A 114 -15.29 -0.57 5.55
CA LYS A 114 -16.07 -0.94 4.35
C LYS A 114 -15.64 -2.24 3.66
N LYS A 115 -14.88 -3.10 4.34
CA LYS A 115 -14.46 -4.41 3.84
C LYS A 115 -15.06 -5.52 4.71
N TRP A 116 -15.56 -6.54 4.03
CA TRP A 116 -16.05 -7.75 4.69
C TRP A 116 -14.89 -8.71 4.95
N TYR A 117 -14.81 -9.19 6.18
CA TYR A 117 -13.83 -10.17 6.61
C TYR A 117 -14.53 -11.39 7.18
N SER A 118 -14.01 -12.57 6.85
CA SER A 118 -14.43 -13.84 7.44
C SER A 118 -13.48 -14.22 8.58
N ALA A 119 -14.01 -14.40 9.78
CA ALA A 119 -13.32 -15.06 10.87
C ALA A 119 -13.66 -16.55 10.86
N TYR A 120 -12.64 -17.41 10.92
CA TYR A 120 -12.81 -18.82 11.22
C TYR A 120 -12.32 -19.08 12.64
N LYS A 121 -13.14 -19.75 13.45
CA LYS A 121 -12.82 -20.23 14.82
C LYS A 121 -12.67 -19.14 15.89
N ALA A 122 -13.25 -17.96 15.68
CA ALA A 122 -13.28 -16.94 16.72
C ALA A 122 -14.23 -17.36 17.86
N ARG A 123 -13.83 -17.17 19.11
CA ARG A 123 -14.69 -17.42 20.27
C ARG A 123 -15.75 -16.32 20.36
N LYS A 124 -17.01 -16.71 20.44
CA LYS A 124 -18.16 -15.80 20.57
C LYS A 124 -18.57 -15.68 22.03
N PHE A 125 -18.74 -14.45 22.50
CA PHE A 125 -19.23 -14.14 23.83
C PHE A 125 -20.41 -13.17 23.71
N TYR A 126 -21.57 -13.55 24.26
CA TYR A 126 -22.74 -12.69 24.32
C TYR A 126 -22.67 -11.87 25.59
N VAL A 127 -22.52 -10.55 25.43
CA VAL A 127 -22.30 -9.61 26.53
C VAL A 127 -23.00 -8.29 26.26
N ASN A 128 -23.27 -7.50 27.30
CA ASN A 128 -23.75 -6.13 27.15
C ASN A 128 -22.64 -5.20 26.66
N THR A 129 -22.57 -4.99 25.34
CA THR A 129 -21.58 -4.11 24.70
C THR A 129 -21.94 -2.64 24.94
N PRO A 130 -20.94 -1.76 25.15
CA PRO A 130 -21.16 -0.39 25.60
C PRO A 130 -21.88 0.49 24.57
N ASP A 131 -21.78 0.15 23.29
CA ASP A 131 -22.35 0.90 22.16
C ASP A 131 -23.43 0.11 21.41
N GLY A 132 -23.80 -1.08 21.92
CA GLY A 132 -24.77 -1.97 21.29
C GLY A 132 -24.30 -2.62 19.98
N ARG A 133 -23.03 -2.47 19.59
CA ARG A 133 -22.43 -3.12 18.42
C ARG A 133 -21.61 -4.34 18.82
N ALA A 134 -21.23 -5.14 17.84
CA ALA A 134 -20.25 -6.20 18.06
C ALA A 134 -18.85 -5.59 18.16
N HIS A 135 -18.01 -6.15 19.04
CA HIS A 135 -16.60 -5.79 19.17
C HIS A 135 -15.74 -7.01 18.89
N VAL A 136 -14.57 -6.80 18.29
CA VAL A 136 -13.72 -7.89 17.83
C VAL A 136 -12.27 -7.65 18.19
N CYS A 137 -11.65 -8.69 18.77
CA CYS A 137 -10.21 -8.78 18.99
C CYS A 137 -9.53 -9.26 17.73
N ARG A 138 -8.56 -8.50 17.24
CA ARG A 138 -7.90 -8.74 15.97
C ARG A 138 -6.45 -8.30 15.96
N MET A 139 -5.68 -8.92 15.08
CA MET A 139 -4.35 -8.47 14.67
C MET A 139 -4.27 -8.43 13.15
N PRO A 140 -3.40 -7.59 12.56
CA PRO A 140 -3.11 -7.67 11.14
C PRO A 140 -2.75 -9.10 10.72
N GLY A 141 -3.34 -9.57 9.64
CA GLY A 141 -2.99 -10.84 9.04
C GLY A 141 -1.63 -10.74 8.34
N PHE A 142 -0.76 -11.72 8.58
CA PHE A 142 0.54 -11.82 7.93
C PHE A 142 0.57 -13.02 6.97
N ASN A 143 1.28 -12.90 5.87
CA ASN A 143 1.57 -14.03 4.99
C ASN A 143 2.71 -14.91 5.57
N HIS A 144 3.05 -16.01 4.90
CA HIS A 144 4.13 -16.92 5.32
C HIS A 144 5.53 -16.28 5.40
N LEU A 145 5.68 -15.06 4.90
CA LEU A 145 6.91 -14.26 4.91
C LEU A 145 6.87 -13.17 5.99
N GLY A 146 5.87 -13.17 6.88
CA GLY A 146 5.72 -12.15 7.92
C GLY A 146 5.32 -10.78 7.38
N THR A 147 4.78 -10.68 6.16
CA THR A 147 4.31 -9.41 5.56
C THR A 147 2.81 -9.24 5.75
N PRO A 148 2.30 -8.03 6.12
CA PRO A 148 0.87 -7.77 6.18
C PRO A 148 0.16 -8.13 4.86
N ASN A 149 -0.87 -8.97 4.92
CA ASN A 149 -1.62 -9.42 3.75
C ASN A 149 -2.87 -8.56 3.46
N GLY A 150 -3.06 -7.45 4.19
CA GLY A 150 -4.23 -6.57 4.08
C GLY A 150 -5.51 -7.12 4.73
N GLY A 151 -5.42 -8.23 5.46
CA GLY A 151 -6.49 -8.85 6.24
C GLY A 151 -6.30 -8.74 7.75
N PHE A 152 -7.22 -9.34 8.50
CA PHE A 152 -7.15 -9.49 9.95
C PHE A 152 -7.31 -10.95 10.34
N VAL A 153 -6.65 -11.34 11.43
CA VAL A 153 -6.94 -12.58 12.16
C VAL A 153 -7.77 -12.20 13.38
N PHE A 154 -8.91 -12.87 13.57
CA PHE A 154 -9.84 -12.61 14.65
C PHE A 154 -9.76 -13.70 15.71
N PHE A 155 -9.74 -13.32 16.98
CA PHE A 155 -9.60 -14.25 18.11
C PHE A 155 -10.88 -14.41 18.91
N CYS A 156 -11.52 -13.29 19.22
CA CYS A 156 -12.74 -13.23 20.01
C CYS A 156 -13.69 -12.19 19.42
N VAL A 157 -14.98 -12.49 19.53
CA VAL A 157 -16.08 -11.60 19.13
C VAL A 157 -17.01 -11.45 20.33
N PHE A 158 -17.18 -10.22 20.78
CA PHE A 158 -18.16 -9.84 21.77
C PHE A 158 -19.41 -9.33 21.06
N VAL A 159 -20.53 -10.00 21.28
CA VAL A 159 -21.80 -9.80 20.57
C VAL A 159 -22.84 -9.27 21.56
N PRO A 160 -23.65 -8.26 21.20
CA PRO A 160 -24.70 -7.75 22.07
C PRO A 160 -25.70 -8.85 22.48
N GLU A 161 -26.01 -8.97 23.77
CA GLU A 161 -26.96 -9.99 24.29
C GLU A 161 -28.34 -9.95 23.62
N TRP A 162 -28.81 -8.80 23.14
CA TRP A 162 -30.12 -8.67 22.45
C TRP A 162 -30.14 -9.27 21.04
N THR A 163 -29.00 -9.71 20.52
CA THR A 163 -28.87 -10.30 19.17
C THR A 163 -28.79 -11.84 19.19
N SER A 164 -28.85 -12.47 20.38
CA SER A 164 -28.91 -13.93 20.56
C SER A 164 -30.33 -14.48 20.44
#